data_AF-A0AAE3MGN1-F1
#
_entry.id   AF-A0AAE3MGN1-F1
#
_cell.length_a   1.000
_cell.length_b   1.000
_cell.length_c   1.000
_cell.angle_alpha   90.00
_cell.angle_beta   90.00
_cell.angle_gamma   90.00
#
_symmetry.space_group_name_H-M   'P 1'
#
loop_
_entity.id
_entity.type
_entity.pdbx_description
1 polymer ?
#
loop_
_entity_poly.entity_id
_entity_poly.type
_entity_poly.pdbx_seq_one_letter_code
_entity_poly.pdbx_strand_id
1 'polypeptide(L)'
;MHLHSFENDPEYIQLQTEMVRMQSWLIETNRRLIILYEGRDSAGKGGAIMRFIRYINPRHYRVVALNKPTEQEKGQWYFQRYVQHFPSPGEIVFFDRSWYNRAVVEPVMGFCSQKQYDLFMKQVVQFENMLIEDGIILFKMWFSIDKEEQFGRLEERKLNPLINWKLSTVDMQAQLKWDDFTRYKELMFAKTGTQTSPWIVVKGNNKDNARKEAMRYVLEHIDYNQKGLTGVGLKTNPDIVSLIGL
;
A
#
# COMPACT_ATOMS: atom_id res chain seq x y z
N MET A 1 1.37 -23.62 12.99
CA MET A 1 0.47 -24.56 12.27
C MET A 1 -0.88 -23.90 11.90
N HIS A 2 -0.87 -22.65 11.40
CA HIS A 2 -2.07 -21.87 11.05
C HIS A 2 -2.03 -21.25 9.64
N LEU A 3 -0.98 -21.49 8.84
CA LEU A 3 -0.90 -20.91 7.50
C LEU A 3 -1.91 -21.55 6.52
N HIS A 4 -2.19 -22.86 6.68
CA HIS A 4 -3.15 -23.58 5.84
C HIS A 4 -4.62 -23.32 6.20
N SER A 5 -4.96 -22.90 7.42
CA SER A 5 -6.37 -22.70 7.81
C SER A 5 -7.03 -21.55 7.06
N PHE A 6 -6.24 -20.57 6.60
CA PHE A 6 -6.76 -19.39 5.90
C PHE A 6 -6.81 -19.54 4.38
N GLU A 7 -6.23 -20.60 3.81
CA GLU A 7 -6.38 -20.88 2.37
C GLU A 7 -7.80 -21.38 2.04
N ASN A 8 -8.47 -21.95 3.05
CA ASN A 8 -9.83 -22.47 2.94
C ASN A 8 -10.89 -21.51 3.51
N ASP A 9 -10.51 -20.28 3.89
CA ASP A 9 -11.47 -19.28 4.35
C ASP A 9 -12.37 -18.89 3.16
N PRO A 10 -13.69 -19.15 3.22
CA PRO A 10 -14.59 -18.92 2.10
C PRO A 10 -14.60 -17.48 1.61
N GLU A 11 -14.45 -16.52 2.52
CA GLU A 11 -14.47 -15.10 2.17
C GLU A 11 -13.21 -14.70 1.41
N TYR A 12 -12.04 -15.24 1.79
CA TYR A 12 -10.81 -15.03 1.01
C TYR A 12 -10.93 -15.62 -0.39
N ILE A 13 -11.46 -16.85 -0.51
CA ILE A 13 -11.66 -17.50 -1.81
C ILE A 13 -12.57 -16.65 -2.70
N GLN A 14 -13.67 -16.13 -2.16
CA GLN A 14 -14.59 -15.28 -2.92
C GLN A 14 -13.94 -13.95 -3.32
N LEU A 15 -13.30 -13.23 -2.40
CA LEU A 15 -12.59 -11.98 -2.72
C LEU A 15 -11.47 -12.19 -3.75
N GLN A 16 -10.73 -13.29 -3.65
CA GLN A 16 -9.66 -13.59 -4.60
C GLN A 16 -10.20 -14.05 -5.96
N THR A 17 -11.37 -14.68 -6.01
CA THR A 17 -12.08 -14.96 -7.27
C THR A 17 -12.50 -13.66 -7.94
N GLU A 18 -12.99 -12.68 -7.18
CA GLU A 18 -13.28 -11.34 -7.70
C GLU A 18 -12.01 -10.62 -8.18
N MET A 19 -10.87 -10.78 -7.48
CA MET A 19 -9.57 -10.25 -7.95
C MET A 19 -9.14 -10.85 -9.30
N VAL A 20 -9.39 -12.15 -9.53
CA VAL A 20 -9.13 -12.78 -10.83
C VAL A 20 -10.01 -12.16 -11.92
N ARG A 21 -11.31 -11.96 -11.66
CA ARG A 21 -12.22 -11.30 -12.61
C ARG A 21 -11.80 -9.87 -12.92
N MET A 22 -11.44 -9.11 -11.88
CA MET A 22 -10.96 -7.73 -12.03
C MET A 22 -9.68 -7.68 -12.87
N GLN A 23 -8.73 -8.59 -12.64
CA GLN A 23 -7.51 -8.65 -13.45
C GLN A 23 -7.82 -8.99 -14.93
N SER A 24 -8.68 -9.97 -15.20
CA SER A 24 -9.08 -10.28 -16.58
C SER A 24 -9.69 -9.06 -17.27
N TRP A 25 -10.56 -8.32 -16.58
CA TRP A 25 -11.13 -7.08 -17.11
C TRP A 25 -10.08 -6.01 -17.39
N LEU A 26 -9.09 -5.81 -16.49
CA LEU A 26 -7.99 -4.87 -16.74
C LEU A 26 -7.23 -5.22 -18.02
N ILE A 27 -6.96 -6.51 -18.23
CA ILE A 27 -6.26 -7.03 -19.43
C ILE A 27 -7.09 -6.76 -20.69
N GLU A 28 -8.37 -7.14 -20.68
CA GLU A 28 -9.28 -6.98 -21.83
C GLU A 28 -9.50 -5.51 -22.20
N THR A 29 -9.50 -4.62 -21.21
CA THR A 29 -9.75 -3.20 -21.39
C THR A 29 -8.49 -2.33 -21.43
N ASN A 30 -7.30 -2.95 -21.36
CA ASN A 30 -6.01 -2.26 -21.31
C ASN A 30 -5.87 -1.22 -20.18
N ARG A 31 -6.69 -1.34 -19.12
CA ARG A 31 -6.65 -0.45 -17.96
C ARG A 31 -5.43 -0.75 -17.11
N ARG A 32 -4.93 0.29 -16.45
CA ARG A 32 -3.68 0.26 -15.69
C ARG A 32 -3.95 0.58 -14.23
N LEU A 33 -3.42 -0.22 -13.31
CA LEU A 33 -3.69 -0.09 -11.89
C LEU A 33 -2.39 0.03 -11.10
N ILE A 34 -2.32 1.05 -10.24
CA ILE A 34 -1.28 1.20 -9.22
C ILE A 34 -1.93 1.17 -7.84
N ILE A 35 -1.37 0.37 -6.93
CA ILE A 35 -1.78 0.35 -5.53
C ILE A 35 -0.54 0.59 -4.66
N LEU A 36 -0.55 1.69 -3.91
CA LEU A 36 0.49 2.03 -2.96
C LEU A 36 0.13 1.45 -1.58
N TYR A 37 1.03 0.65 -1.02
CA TYR A 37 0.92 0.16 0.34
C TYR A 37 1.87 0.98 1.21
N GLU A 38 1.31 1.95 1.92
CA GLU A 38 1.98 2.73 2.95
C GLU A 38 1.42 2.38 4.32
N GLY A 39 2.05 2.92 5.36
CA GLY A 39 1.68 2.64 6.74
C GLY A 39 2.88 2.38 7.61
N ARG A 40 2.62 2.27 8.91
CA ARG A 40 3.68 2.07 9.91
C ARG A 40 4.49 0.81 9.61
N ASP A 41 5.71 0.83 10.13
CA ASP A 41 6.53 -0.37 10.22
C ASP A 41 5.76 -1.44 11.00
N SER A 42 5.88 -2.69 10.53
CA SER A 42 5.11 -3.85 11.00
C SER A 42 3.58 -3.83 10.81
N ALA A 43 2.99 -2.82 10.16
CA ALA A 43 1.55 -2.70 9.96
C ALA A 43 0.89 -3.81 9.11
N GLY A 44 1.66 -4.58 8.35
CA GLY A 44 1.16 -5.75 7.61
C GLY A 44 1.09 -5.62 6.09
N LYS A 45 1.63 -4.52 5.53
CA LYS A 45 1.69 -4.19 4.09
C LYS A 45 2.02 -5.38 3.18
N GLY A 46 3.24 -5.93 3.29
CA GLY A 46 3.64 -7.08 2.47
C GLY A 46 2.76 -8.31 2.65
N GLY A 47 2.21 -8.53 3.84
CA GLY A 47 1.24 -9.62 4.06
C GLY A 47 -0.10 -9.39 3.35
N ALA A 48 -0.53 -8.13 3.20
CA ALA A 48 -1.68 -7.77 2.39
C ALA A 48 -1.41 -7.97 0.90
N ILE A 49 -0.28 -7.49 0.38
CA ILE A 49 0.12 -7.72 -1.01
C ILE A 49 0.09 -9.21 -1.34
N MET A 50 0.66 -10.07 -0.48
CA MET A 50 0.67 -11.53 -0.69
C MET A 50 -0.72 -12.16 -0.78
N ARG A 51 -1.75 -11.55 -0.17
CA ARG A 51 -3.14 -12.02 -0.30
C ARG A 51 -3.77 -11.57 -1.62
N PHE A 52 -3.48 -10.36 -2.08
CA PHE A 52 -3.94 -9.87 -3.39
C PHE A 52 -3.37 -10.71 -4.53
N ILE A 53 -2.07 -11.01 -4.49
CA ILE A 53 -1.37 -11.63 -5.62
C ILE A 53 -1.47 -13.16 -5.68
N ARG A 54 -2.15 -13.79 -4.71
CA ARG A 54 -2.09 -15.24 -4.49
C ARG A 54 -2.55 -16.07 -5.69
N TYR A 55 -3.61 -15.64 -6.36
CA TYR A 55 -4.27 -16.41 -7.42
C TYR A 55 -4.42 -15.68 -8.76
N ILE A 56 -4.01 -14.40 -8.83
CA ILE A 56 -4.04 -13.64 -10.08
C ILE A 56 -2.83 -14.01 -10.97
N ASN A 57 -2.95 -13.82 -12.28
CA ASN A 57 -1.95 -14.19 -13.26
C ASN A 57 -0.65 -13.36 -13.08
N PRO A 58 0.51 -14.00 -12.80
CA PRO A 58 1.78 -13.31 -12.55
C PRO A 58 2.38 -12.60 -13.76
N ARG A 59 1.85 -12.83 -14.97
CA ARG A 59 2.30 -12.09 -16.17
C ARG A 59 1.77 -10.67 -16.23
N HIS A 60 0.72 -10.35 -15.47
CA HIS A 60 0.02 -9.07 -15.52
C HIS A 60 0.03 -8.34 -14.16
N TYR A 61 0.96 -8.71 -13.27
CA TYR A 61 1.24 -7.89 -12.11
C TYR A 61 2.73 -7.83 -11.79
N ARG A 62 3.13 -6.76 -11.08
CA ARG A 62 4.46 -6.64 -10.47
C ARG A 62 4.34 -6.16 -9.03
N VAL A 63 5.21 -6.67 -8.17
CA VAL A 63 5.43 -6.14 -6.83
C VAL A 63 6.73 -5.37 -6.81
N VAL A 64 6.67 -4.09 -6.49
CA VAL A 64 7.80 -3.17 -6.45
C VAL A 64 8.14 -2.88 -5.00
N ALA A 65 9.31 -3.34 -4.57
CA ALA A 65 9.86 -3.10 -3.24
C ALA A 65 11.29 -2.58 -3.40
N LEU A 66 11.44 -1.26 -3.61
CA LEU A 66 12.74 -0.66 -3.90
C LEU A 66 13.61 -0.57 -2.64
N ASN A 67 14.89 -0.87 -2.82
CA ASN A 67 15.92 -0.60 -1.81
C ASN A 67 16.17 0.92 -1.66
N LYS A 68 16.97 1.28 -0.64
CA LYS A 68 17.52 2.65 -0.50
C LYS A 68 18.10 3.14 -1.84
N PRO A 69 17.90 4.42 -2.20
CA PRO A 69 18.41 4.93 -3.47
C PRO A 69 19.94 4.87 -3.51
N THR A 70 20.47 4.49 -4.67
CA THR A 70 21.89 4.58 -5.03
C THR A 70 22.34 6.04 -5.10
N GLU A 71 23.64 6.30 -5.10
CA GLU A 71 24.18 7.67 -5.25
C GLU A 71 23.71 8.33 -6.56
N GLN A 72 23.60 7.55 -7.64
CA GLN A 72 23.06 8.04 -8.90
C GLN A 72 21.57 8.41 -8.78
N GLU A 73 20.75 7.54 -8.19
CA GLU A 73 19.30 7.81 -7.99
C GLU A 73 19.07 9.00 -7.05
N LYS A 74 19.96 9.24 -6.07
CA LYS A 74 19.89 10.43 -5.20
C LYS A 74 20.13 11.73 -5.97
N GLY A 75 20.92 11.68 -7.05
CA GLY A 75 21.17 12.81 -7.95
C GLY A 75 20.10 13.00 -9.04
N GLN A 76 19.19 12.05 -9.21
CA GLN A 76 18.09 12.12 -10.18
C GLN A 76 16.88 12.89 -9.62
N TRP A 77 15.91 13.16 -10.51
CA TRP A 77 14.59 13.58 -10.06
C TRP A 77 13.95 12.46 -9.23
N TYR A 78 13.41 12.80 -8.07
CA TYR A 78 13.00 11.80 -7.06
C TYR A 78 12.03 10.73 -7.57
N PHE A 79 11.07 11.13 -8.40
CA PHE A 79 10.05 10.22 -8.94
C PHE A 79 10.58 9.32 -10.07
N GLN A 80 11.73 9.65 -10.67
CA GLN A 80 12.27 8.98 -11.85
C GLN A 80 12.42 7.47 -11.66
N ARG A 81 12.97 7.03 -10.52
CA ARG A 81 13.15 5.62 -10.21
C ARG A 81 11.81 4.87 -10.06
N TYR A 82 10.76 5.54 -9.61
CA TYR A 82 9.44 4.93 -9.45
C TYR A 82 8.72 4.79 -10.80
N VAL A 83 8.84 5.80 -11.66
CA VAL A 83 8.23 5.81 -13.01
C VAL A 83 8.69 4.63 -13.86
N GLN A 84 9.94 4.17 -13.68
CA GLN A 84 10.46 2.98 -14.38
C GLN A 84 9.67 1.69 -14.10
N HIS A 85 8.87 1.67 -13.04
CA HIS A 85 8.08 0.50 -12.63
C HIS A 85 6.58 0.65 -12.90
N PHE A 86 6.16 1.68 -13.62
CA PHE A 86 4.73 1.91 -13.88
C PHE A 86 4.12 0.84 -14.80
N PRO A 87 2.81 0.57 -14.65
CA PRO A 87 2.11 -0.48 -15.39
C PRO A 87 2.07 -0.19 -16.89
N SER A 88 2.34 -1.23 -17.68
CA SER A 88 1.93 -1.30 -19.09
C SER A 88 0.42 -1.57 -19.18
N PRO A 89 -0.22 -1.44 -20.36
CA PRO A 89 -1.62 -1.77 -20.54
C PRO A 89 -2.00 -3.14 -19.96
N GLY A 90 -3.06 -3.18 -19.14
CA GLY A 90 -3.55 -4.40 -18.50
C GLY A 90 -2.76 -4.87 -17.27
N GLU A 91 -1.76 -4.12 -16.82
CA GLU A 91 -0.95 -4.48 -15.65
C GLU A 91 -1.44 -3.85 -14.34
N ILE A 92 -1.22 -4.60 -13.25
CA ILE A 92 -1.32 -4.12 -11.88
C ILE A 92 0.07 -3.97 -11.27
N VAL A 93 0.38 -2.83 -10.66
CA VAL A 93 1.63 -2.64 -9.92
C VAL A 93 1.34 -2.37 -8.45
N PHE A 94 1.82 -3.27 -7.59
CA PHE A 94 1.75 -3.17 -6.14
C PHE A 94 3.06 -2.57 -5.62
N PHE A 95 3.01 -1.39 -5.02
CA PHE A 95 4.17 -0.76 -4.39
C PHE A 95 4.20 -1.09 -2.88
N ASP A 96 5.16 -1.89 -2.43
CA ASP A 96 5.46 -2.06 -0.99
C ASP A 96 6.37 -0.92 -0.55
N ARG A 97 5.73 0.14 -0.02
CA ARG A 97 6.22 1.52 -0.02
C ARG A 97 6.38 2.11 -1.42
N SER A 98 6.42 3.44 -1.47
CA SER A 98 6.35 4.21 -2.70
C SER A 98 7.19 5.49 -2.61
N TRP A 99 6.88 6.46 -3.48
CA TRP A 99 7.41 7.82 -3.37
C TRP A 99 7.04 8.52 -2.05
N TYR A 100 6.04 8.01 -1.32
CA TYR A 100 5.70 8.52 0.02
C TYR A 100 6.73 8.22 1.11
N ASN A 101 7.80 7.47 0.81
CA ASN A 101 8.99 7.42 1.66
C ASN A 101 9.47 8.83 2.03
N ARG A 102 9.48 9.77 1.08
CA ARG A 102 9.87 11.17 1.33
C ARG A 102 8.88 11.98 2.14
N ALA A 103 7.63 11.55 2.26
CA ALA A 103 6.64 12.24 3.07
C ALA A 103 6.76 11.91 4.56
N VAL A 104 7.29 10.73 4.89
CA VAL A 104 7.28 10.20 6.26
C VAL A 104 8.64 9.67 6.70
N VAL A 105 9.11 8.57 6.12
CA VAL A 105 10.32 7.88 6.62
C VAL A 105 11.57 8.74 6.44
N GLU A 106 11.79 9.32 5.26
CA GLU A 106 12.99 10.11 4.98
C GLU A 106 13.15 11.32 5.92
N PRO A 107 12.13 12.18 6.13
CA PRO A 107 12.31 13.34 7.00
C PRO A 107 12.41 12.96 8.49
N VAL A 108 11.72 11.92 8.97
CA VAL A 108 11.83 11.45 10.37
C VAL A 108 13.22 10.87 10.66
N MET A 109 13.82 10.21 9.66
CA MET A 109 15.11 9.54 9.79
C MET A 109 16.29 10.39 9.32
N GLY A 110 16.04 11.59 8.79
CA GLY A 110 17.09 12.48 8.28
C GLY A 110 17.71 12.00 6.96
N PHE A 111 16.98 11.22 6.16
CA PHE A 111 17.44 10.74 4.85
C PHE A 111 17.16 11.72 3.70
N CYS A 112 16.44 12.81 3.98
CA CYS A 112 16.27 13.93 3.07
C CYS A 112 16.45 15.27 3.81
N SER A 113 16.86 16.29 3.07
CA SER A 113 16.88 17.67 3.56
C SER A 113 15.47 18.26 3.61
N GLN A 114 15.26 19.29 4.43
CA GLN A 114 13.99 20.02 4.47
C GLN A 114 13.57 20.52 3.07
N LYS A 115 14.52 21.02 2.27
CA LYS A 115 14.28 21.46 0.89
C LYS A 115 13.76 20.34 -0.01
N GLN A 116 14.28 19.11 0.14
CA GLN A 116 13.81 17.95 -0.63
C GLN A 116 12.41 17.53 -0.19
N TYR A 117 12.14 17.52 1.12
CA TYR A 117 10.81 17.26 1.67
C TYR A 117 9.78 18.27 1.13
N ASP A 118 10.06 19.56 1.24
CA ASP A 118 9.14 20.63 0.81
C ASP A 118 8.87 20.55 -0.70
N LEU A 119 9.91 20.27 -1.50
CA LEU A 119 9.77 20.09 -2.94
C LEU A 119 8.90 18.87 -3.28
N PHE A 120 9.10 17.73 -2.61
CA PHE A 120 8.27 16.55 -2.79
C PHE A 120 6.81 16.85 -2.43
N MET A 121 6.57 17.45 -1.26
CA MET A 121 5.23 17.81 -0.81
C MET A 121 4.58 18.85 -1.73
N LYS A 122 5.36 19.64 -2.47
CA LYS A 122 4.85 20.58 -3.49
C LYS A 122 4.48 19.88 -4.80
N GLN A 123 5.15 18.78 -5.16
CA GLN A 123 5.04 18.12 -6.47
C GLN A 123 4.13 16.89 -6.49
N VAL A 124 4.00 16.17 -5.37
CA VAL A 124 3.40 14.82 -5.35
C VAL A 124 1.95 14.79 -5.82
N VAL A 125 1.14 15.80 -5.47
CA VAL A 125 -0.27 15.84 -5.91
C VAL A 125 -0.38 16.08 -7.42
N GLN A 126 0.43 16.99 -7.99
CA GLN A 126 0.43 17.18 -9.45
C GLN A 126 1.00 15.95 -10.16
N PHE A 127 2.01 15.30 -9.57
CA PHE A 127 2.53 14.04 -10.08
C PHE A 127 1.43 12.98 -10.17
N GLU A 128 0.65 12.78 -9.10
CA GLU A 128 -0.46 11.83 -9.07
C GLU A 128 -1.58 12.20 -10.06
N ASN A 129 -1.93 13.49 -10.15
CA ASN A 129 -2.94 13.96 -11.10
C ASN A 129 -2.53 13.64 -12.55
N MET A 130 -1.26 13.84 -12.92
CA MET A 130 -0.79 13.47 -14.27
C MET A 130 -0.99 11.97 -14.56
N LEU A 131 -0.82 11.10 -13.56
CA LEU A 131 -1.04 9.65 -13.73
C LEU A 131 -2.53 9.33 -13.91
N ILE A 132 -3.37 9.96 -13.10
CA ILE A 132 -4.81 9.74 -13.11
C ILE A 132 -5.42 10.28 -14.41
N GLU A 133 -5.00 11.46 -14.87
CA GLU A 133 -5.39 12.06 -16.14
C GLU A 133 -4.99 11.20 -17.34
N ASP A 134 -3.82 10.55 -17.29
CA ASP A 134 -3.38 9.55 -18.28
C ASP A 134 -4.21 8.24 -18.22
N GLY A 135 -5.04 8.06 -17.19
CA GLY A 135 -5.95 6.91 -17.04
C GLY A 135 -5.42 5.77 -16.19
N ILE A 136 -4.37 6.02 -15.38
CA ILE A 136 -3.95 5.09 -14.32
C ILE A 136 -4.93 5.18 -13.16
N ILE A 137 -5.51 4.04 -12.79
CA ILE A 137 -6.28 3.91 -11.55
C ILE A 137 -5.27 3.86 -10.40
N LEU A 138 -5.34 4.82 -9.48
CA LEU A 138 -4.40 4.95 -8.37
C LEU A 138 -5.12 4.79 -7.03
N PHE A 139 -4.73 3.77 -6.25
CA PHE A 139 -5.13 3.63 -4.86
C PHE A 139 -3.94 3.86 -3.92
N LYS A 140 -4.16 4.68 -2.87
CA LYS A 140 -3.18 4.97 -1.83
C LYS A 140 -3.66 4.42 -0.50
N MET A 141 -3.08 3.31 -0.04
CA MET A 141 -3.46 2.67 1.21
C MET A 141 -2.50 3.03 2.33
N TRP A 142 -3.05 3.35 3.50
CA TRP A 142 -2.29 3.50 4.74
C TRP A 142 -2.74 2.48 5.77
N PHE A 143 -1.88 1.52 6.07
CA PHE A 143 -2.12 0.53 7.14
C PHE A 143 -1.77 1.16 8.49
N SER A 144 -2.78 1.40 9.32
CA SER A 144 -2.66 2.02 10.63
C SER A 144 -2.69 0.99 11.74
N ILE A 145 -1.65 0.97 12.57
CA ILE A 145 -1.62 0.23 13.83
C ILE A 145 -1.31 1.19 14.97
N ASP A 146 -1.69 0.82 16.19
CA ASP A 146 -1.32 1.46 17.44
C ASP A 146 0.07 1.03 17.92
N LYS A 147 0.57 1.77 18.92
CA LYS A 147 1.97 1.70 19.34
C LYS A 147 2.28 0.36 20.00
N GLU A 148 1.32 -0.12 20.78
CA GLU A 148 1.34 -1.37 21.52
C GLU A 148 1.38 -2.56 20.56
N GLU A 149 0.52 -2.56 19.53
CA GLU A 149 0.54 -3.60 18.49
C GLU A 149 1.84 -3.58 17.70
N GLN A 150 2.35 -2.39 17.36
CA GLN A 150 3.65 -2.28 16.68
C GLN A 150 4.75 -2.90 17.55
N PHE A 151 4.78 -2.59 18.85
CA PHE A 151 5.76 -3.12 19.78
C PHE A 151 5.67 -4.65 19.89
N GLY A 152 4.46 -5.19 20.09
CA GLY A 152 4.23 -6.63 20.15
C GLY A 152 4.70 -7.36 18.89
N ARG A 153 4.45 -6.80 17.69
CA ARG A 153 4.93 -7.36 16.42
C ARG A 153 6.45 -7.31 16.27
N LEU A 154 7.11 -6.31 16.84
CA LEU A 154 8.58 -6.24 16.83
C LEU A 154 9.19 -7.31 17.75
N GLU A 155 8.61 -7.51 18.92
CA GLU A 155 9.02 -8.60 19.83
C GLU A 155 8.78 -9.98 19.20
N GLU A 156 7.63 -10.21 18.57
CA GLU A 156 7.34 -11.45 17.83
C GLU A 156 8.41 -11.73 16.77
N ARG A 157 8.82 -10.70 16.00
CA ARG A 157 9.85 -10.84 14.96
C ARG A 157 11.21 -11.17 15.54
N LYS A 158 11.58 -10.64 16.71
CA LYS A 158 12.87 -10.94 17.36
C LYS A 158 12.98 -12.41 17.72
N LEU A 159 11.87 -13.00 18.17
CA LEU A 159 11.82 -14.37 18.66
C LEU A 159 11.57 -15.40 17.55
N ASN A 160 11.00 -14.99 16.41
CA ASN A 160 10.61 -15.91 15.35
C ASN A 160 11.67 -16.00 14.23
N PRO A 161 12.35 -17.14 14.06
CA PRO A 161 13.43 -17.30 13.07
C PRO A 161 12.96 -17.19 11.61
N LEU A 162 11.66 -17.36 11.32
CA LEU A 162 11.12 -17.27 9.96
C LEU A 162 10.91 -15.83 9.49
N ILE A 163 10.82 -14.88 10.43
CA ILE A 163 10.50 -13.48 10.12
C ILE A 163 11.47 -12.48 10.78
N ASN A 164 12.51 -12.95 11.47
CA ASN A 164 13.52 -12.09 12.09
C ASN A 164 14.24 -11.18 11.08
N TRP A 165 14.43 -11.65 9.84
CA TRP A 165 15.03 -10.90 8.73
C TRP A 165 14.23 -9.63 8.38
N LYS A 166 12.98 -9.51 8.83
CA LYS A 166 12.14 -8.31 8.68
C LYS A 166 12.44 -7.22 9.71
N LEU A 167 13.40 -7.42 10.61
CA LEU A 167 13.85 -6.40 11.55
C LEU A 167 14.97 -5.57 10.94
N SER A 168 14.79 -4.26 10.98
CA SER A 168 15.80 -3.28 10.62
C SER A 168 16.07 -2.31 11.78
N THR A 169 17.18 -1.59 11.70
CA THR A 169 17.49 -0.50 12.63
C THR A 169 16.46 0.62 12.58
N VAL A 170 15.84 0.85 11.41
CA VAL A 170 14.74 1.80 11.24
C VAL A 170 13.53 1.39 12.06
N ASP A 171 13.16 0.10 12.04
CA ASP A 171 12.00 -0.40 12.78
C ASP A 171 12.14 -0.18 14.29
N MET A 172 13.35 -0.36 14.85
CA MET A 172 13.61 -0.11 16.27
C MET A 172 13.55 1.38 16.63
N GLN A 173 14.04 2.26 15.75
CA GLN A 173 13.95 3.70 15.96
C GLN A 173 12.53 4.24 15.77
N ALA A 174 11.69 3.58 14.96
CA ALA A 174 10.32 4.00 14.70
C ALA A 174 9.45 3.99 15.96
N GLN A 175 9.70 3.08 16.90
CA GLN A 175 9.04 3.06 18.22
C GLN A 175 9.39 4.29 19.07
N LEU A 176 10.67 4.68 19.08
CA LEU A 176 11.14 5.85 19.81
C LEU A 176 10.65 7.15 19.18
N LYS A 177 10.59 7.20 17.84
CA LYS A 177 10.15 8.36 17.05
C LYS A 177 8.65 8.34 16.69
N TRP A 178 7.83 7.66 17.50
CA TRP A 178 6.41 7.44 17.21
C TRP A 178 5.66 8.73 16.88
N ASP A 179 5.91 9.79 17.66
CA ASP A 179 5.22 11.08 17.53
C ASP A 179 5.67 11.82 16.27
N ASP A 180 6.96 11.76 15.91
CA ASP A 180 7.47 12.32 14.65
C ASP A 180 6.85 11.63 13.44
N PHE A 181 6.78 10.29 13.44
CA PHE A 181 6.09 9.52 12.41
C PHE A 181 4.62 9.92 12.31
N THR A 182 3.95 10.14 13.45
CA THR A 182 2.55 10.58 13.51
C THR A 182 2.39 11.97 12.89
N ARG A 183 3.25 12.91 13.26
CA ARG A 183 3.27 14.28 12.74
C ARG A 183 3.45 14.32 11.21
N TYR A 184 4.44 13.62 10.68
CA TYR A 184 4.67 13.60 9.23
C TYR A 184 3.57 12.88 8.45
N LYS A 185 2.98 11.81 9.01
CA LYS A 185 1.78 11.16 8.45
C LYS A 185 0.62 12.15 8.37
N GLU A 186 0.36 12.94 9.41
CA GLU A 186 -0.74 13.92 9.41
C GLU A 186 -0.52 15.04 8.40
N LEU A 187 0.71 15.56 8.29
CA LEU A 187 1.08 16.54 7.26
C LEU A 187 0.92 15.96 5.85
N MET A 188 1.31 14.70 5.65
CA MET A 188 1.12 13.98 4.39
C MET A 188 -0.36 13.89 4.04
N PHE A 189 -1.18 13.38 4.96
CA PHE A 189 -2.62 13.25 4.75
C PHE A 189 -3.30 14.57 4.44
N ALA A 190 -3.03 15.61 5.23
CA ALA A 190 -3.64 16.93 5.05
C ALA A 190 -3.33 17.55 3.68
N LYS A 191 -2.14 17.27 3.12
CA LYS A 191 -1.69 17.89 1.87
C LYS A 191 -1.93 17.02 0.64
N THR A 192 -2.00 15.70 0.79
CA THR A 192 -2.04 14.77 -0.36
C THR A 192 -3.25 13.84 -0.37
N GLY A 193 -4.14 13.89 0.64
CA GLY A 193 -5.47 13.33 0.53
C GLY A 193 -6.35 14.28 -0.27
N THR A 194 -6.61 13.97 -1.53
CA THR A 194 -7.43 14.78 -2.44
C THR A 194 -8.70 14.03 -2.83
N GLN A 195 -9.70 14.73 -3.36
CA GLN A 195 -10.93 14.07 -3.83
C GLN A 195 -10.68 13.09 -4.98
N THR A 196 -9.71 13.40 -5.85
CA THR A 196 -9.32 12.54 -6.97
C THR A 196 -8.41 11.37 -6.56
N SER A 197 -7.65 11.53 -5.47
CA SER A 197 -6.76 10.51 -4.94
C SER A 197 -6.77 10.55 -3.41
N PRO A 198 -7.83 10.02 -2.77
CA PRO A 198 -7.92 10.01 -1.32
C PRO A 198 -6.93 9.00 -0.72
N TRP A 199 -6.62 9.19 0.55
CA TRP A 199 -5.94 8.18 1.35
C TRP A 199 -6.95 7.20 1.94
N ILE A 200 -6.69 5.91 1.72
CA ILE A 200 -7.50 4.81 2.23
C ILE A 200 -6.84 4.29 3.49
N VAL A 201 -7.35 4.69 4.65
CA VAL A 201 -6.80 4.30 5.94
C VAL A 201 -7.44 2.98 6.37
N VAL A 202 -6.62 1.94 6.50
CA VAL A 202 -7.03 0.59 6.89
C VAL A 202 -6.54 0.31 8.31
N LYS A 203 -7.45 0.02 9.25
CA LYS A 203 -7.10 -0.40 10.62
C LYS A 203 -6.44 -1.78 10.58
N GLY A 204 -5.16 -1.82 10.91
CA GLY A 204 -4.25 -2.93 10.70
C GLY A 204 -4.02 -3.84 11.91
N ASN A 205 -4.60 -3.55 13.08
CA ASN A 205 -4.37 -4.33 14.31
C ASN A 205 -4.75 -5.80 14.11
N ASN A 206 -5.94 -6.05 13.58
CA ASN A 206 -6.30 -7.36 13.08
C ASN A 206 -5.81 -7.50 11.63
N LYS A 207 -4.73 -8.27 11.43
CA LYS A 207 -4.08 -8.46 10.12
C LYS A 207 -5.06 -9.00 9.07
N ASP A 208 -5.94 -9.92 9.43
CA ASP A 208 -6.83 -10.59 8.46
C ASP A 208 -7.98 -9.69 8.03
N ASN A 209 -8.62 -9.00 8.96
CA ASN A 209 -9.63 -8.00 8.63
C ASN A 209 -9.03 -6.90 7.74
N ALA A 210 -7.83 -6.41 8.06
CA ALA A 210 -7.15 -5.41 7.26
C ALA A 210 -6.88 -5.89 5.82
N ARG A 211 -6.48 -7.15 5.64
CA ARG A 211 -6.22 -7.75 4.32
C ARG A 211 -7.49 -7.87 3.49
N LYS A 212 -8.56 -8.41 4.09
CA LYS A 212 -9.85 -8.59 3.43
C LYS A 212 -10.45 -7.25 3.03
N GLU A 213 -10.49 -6.29 3.95
CA GLU A 213 -11.07 -4.97 3.69
C GLU A 213 -10.25 -4.14 2.69
N ALA A 214 -8.91 -4.27 2.69
CA ALA A 214 -8.10 -3.66 1.65
C ALA A 214 -8.44 -4.20 0.25
N MET A 215 -8.58 -5.53 0.09
CA MET A 215 -9.03 -6.13 -1.18
C MET A 215 -10.43 -5.67 -1.54
N ARG A 216 -11.33 -5.70 -0.56
CA ARG A 216 -12.72 -5.31 -0.74
C ARG A 216 -12.83 -3.87 -1.25
N TYR A 217 -12.06 -2.94 -0.68
CA TYR A 217 -12.04 -1.56 -1.14
C TYR A 217 -11.69 -1.44 -2.63
N VAL A 218 -10.65 -2.13 -3.09
CA VAL A 218 -10.23 -2.09 -4.50
C VAL A 218 -11.31 -2.67 -5.41
N LEU A 219 -11.88 -3.81 -5.03
CA LEU A 219 -12.97 -4.45 -5.78
C LEU A 219 -14.24 -3.60 -5.79
N GLU A 220 -14.56 -2.91 -4.70
CA GLU A 220 -15.68 -1.98 -4.58
C GLU A 220 -15.58 -0.83 -5.58
N HIS A 221 -14.36 -0.30 -5.79
CA HIS A 221 -14.14 0.95 -6.54
C HIS A 221 -13.69 0.75 -7.99
N ILE A 222 -13.58 -0.49 -8.47
CA ILE A 222 -13.38 -0.80 -9.89
C ILE A 222 -14.66 -1.44 -10.43
N ASP A 223 -15.13 -0.97 -11.58
CA ASP A 223 -16.31 -1.51 -12.27
C ASP A 223 -15.89 -2.53 -13.34
N TYR A 224 -15.66 -3.77 -12.90
CA TYR A 224 -15.23 -4.88 -13.75
C TYR A 224 -16.40 -5.83 -14.08
N ASN A 225 -16.26 -6.56 -15.18
CA ASN A 225 -17.25 -7.54 -15.62
C ASN A 225 -17.52 -8.61 -14.55
N GLN A 226 -18.79 -9.02 -14.39
CA GLN A 226 -19.20 -10.10 -13.48
C GLN A 226 -18.92 -9.83 -11.99
N LYS A 227 -18.76 -8.55 -11.61
CA LYS A 227 -18.59 -8.11 -10.23
C LYS A 227 -19.71 -8.62 -9.33
N GLY A 228 -19.33 -9.22 -8.20
CA GLY A 228 -20.24 -9.69 -7.15
C GLY A 228 -20.87 -11.07 -7.39
N LEU A 229 -20.60 -11.74 -8.52
CA LEU A 229 -21.17 -13.08 -8.77
C LEU A 229 -20.64 -14.17 -7.81
N THR A 230 -19.59 -13.89 -7.04
CA THR A 230 -19.16 -14.76 -5.92
C THR A 230 -20.09 -14.73 -4.70
N GLY A 231 -20.97 -13.72 -4.60
CA GLY A 231 -21.87 -13.52 -3.46
C GLY A 231 -21.23 -12.86 -2.24
N VAL A 232 -19.93 -12.53 -2.27
CA VAL A 232 -19.29 -11.77 -1.19
C VAL A 232 -19.74 -10.32 -1.23
N GLY A 233 -20.10 -9.75 -0.08
CA GLY A 233 -20.42 -8.33 0.00
C GLY A 233 -19.18 -7.48 -0.33
N LEU A 234 -19.26 -6.58 -1.30
CA LEU A 234 -18.13 -5.74 -1.69
C LEU A 234 -18.09 -4.38 -0.99
N LYS A 235 -19.07 -4.07 -0.14
CA LYS A 235 -19.07 -2.83 0.61
C LYS A 235 -18.09 -2.92 1.78
N THR A 236 -17.15 -1.99 1.86
CA THR A 236 -16.18 -1.92 2.97
C THR A 236 -16.82 -1.60 4.31
N ASN A 237 -16.25 -2.16 5.38
CA ASN A 237 -16.65 -1.86 6.74
C ASN A 237 -16.07 -0.48 7.16
N PRO A 238 -16.92 0.54 7.43
CA PRO A 238 -16.45 1.88 7.79
C PRO A 238 -15.71 1.94 9.13
N ASP A 239 -15.87 0.93 9.99
CA ASP A 239 -15.10 0.84 11.23
C ASP A 239 -13.66 0.39 10.99
N ILE A 240 -13.36 -0.19 9.83
CA ILE A 240 -12.02 -0.71 9.47
C ILE A 240 -11.37 0.16 8.40
N VAL A 241 -12.14 0.62 7.42
CA VAL A 241 -11.66 1.45 6.32
C VAL A 241 -12.28 2.84 6.40
N SER A 242 -11.43 3.86 6.34
CA SER A 242 -11.86 5.27 6.32
C SER A 242 -11.08 6.04 5.27
N LEU A 243 -11.65 7.15 4.81
CA LEU A 243 -11.04 7.99 3.77
C LEU A 243 -10.57 9.31 4.34
N ILE A 244 -9.41 9.77 3.86
CA ILE A 244 -8.91 11.12 4.09
C ILE A 244 -8.75 11.82 2.74
N GLY A 245 -9.36 12.99 2.60
CA GLY A 245 -9.35 13.78 1.35
C GLY A 245 -10.71 13.91 0.66
N LEU A 246 -11.80 13.64 1.37
CA LEU A 246 -13.17 13.92 0.92
C LEU A 246 -13.53 15.39 1.18
#